data_AF-A0A3D4ELB7-F1
#
_entry.id   AF-A0A3D4ELB7-F1
#
_cell.length_a   1.000
_cell.length_b   1.000
_cell.length_c   1.000
_cell.angle_alpha   90.00
_cell.angle_beta   90.00
_cell.angle_gamma   90.00
#
_symmetry.space_group_name_H-M   'P 1'
#
loop_
_entity.id
_entity.type
_entity.pdbx_description
1 polymer ?
#
loop_
_entity_poly.entity_id
_entity_poly.type
_entity_poly.pdbx_seq_one_letter_code
_entity_poly.pdbx_strand_id
1 'polypeptide(L)'
;MQLKLKLKYTLFFGLLLSSLLAVAQNDKQAELERQRRALMSQIEELSKLRQSNKKKEINVLSQVEDLASKIKTRENLIRVTNSQANLLTQKINQNINKISELRAELSKLKEDYAAMVQKSYKSKSSQSRIMFLLSSESFLQAYKRVQYMKQYSNYRKKQGDQIKERTTLLQETNTKL
;
A
#
# COMPACT_ATOMS: atom_id res chain seq x y z
N MET A 1 24.85 26.28 9.62
CA MET A 1 24.56 25.10 10.47
C MET A 1 23.11 25.10 11.00
N GLN A 2 22.61 26.23 11.52
CA GLN A 2 21.23 26.43 12.01
C GLN A 2 20.11 26.06 11.00
N LEU A 3 20.29 26.37 9.72
CA LEU A 3 19.26 26.13 8.68
C LEU A 3 19.04 24.63 8.38
N LYS A 4 20.11 23.83 8.38
CA LYS A 4 20.03 22.36 8.19
C LYS A 4 19.36 21.68 9.40
N LEU A 5 19.50 22.26 10.59
CA LEU A 5 18.87 21.76 11.81
C LEU A 5 17.36 22.04 11.80
N LYS A 6 16.94 23.26 11.43
CA LYS A 6 15.52 23.61 11.24
C LYS A 6 14.83 22.77 10.15
N LEU A 7 15.54 22.47 9.05
CA LEU A 7 15.03 21.61 7.97
C LEU A 7 14.83 20.16 8.42
N LYS A 8 15.72 19.64 9.30
CA LYS A 8 15.55 18.30 9.90
C LYS A 8 14.35 18.25 10.85
N TYR A 9 14.12 19.27 11.67
CA TYR A 9 12.96 19.31 12.58
C TYR A 9 11.64 19.47 11.84
N THR A 10 11.59 20.23 10.75
CA THR A 10 10.39 20.35 9.90
C THR A 10 10.09 19.04 9.15
N LEU A 11 11.11 18.35 8.64
CA LEU A 11 10.95 17.00 8.07
C LEU A 11 10.47 15.99 9.11
N PHE A 12 11.01 16.03 10.32
CA PHE A 12 10.62 15.14 11.42
C PHE A 12 9.17 15.40 11.86
N PHE A 13 8.76 16.66 12.00
CA PHE A 13 7.40 17.04 12.35
C PHE A 13 6.39 16.67 11.25
N GLY A 14 6.75 16.86 9.97
CA GLY A 14 5.92 16.42 8.84
C GLY A 14 5.75 14.89 8.78
N LEU A 15 6.80 14.14 9.11
CA LEU A 15 6.75 12.67 9.15
C LEU A 15 5.88 12.17 10.31
N LEU A 16 5.91 12.84 11.46
CA LEU A 16 5.08 12.54 12.63
C LEU A 16 3.60 12.89 12.40
N LEU A 17 3.31 13.93 11.62
CA LEU A 17 1.93 14.27 11.24
C LEU A 17 1.34 13.28 10.22
N SER A 18 2.18 12.72 9.34
CA SER A 18 1.75 11.74 8.34
C SER A 18 1.37 10.38 8.95
N SER A 19 2.01 9.96 10.04
CA SER A 19 1.68 8.70 10.72
C SER A 19 0.34 8.79 11.46
N LEU A 20 -0.01 9.94 12.03
CA LEU A 20 -1.31 10.15 12.70
C LEU A 20 -2.51 10.04 11.73
N LEU A 21 -2.35 10.47 10.48
CA LEU A 21 -3.40 10.38 9.45
C LEU A 21 -3.65 8.93 8.99
N ALA A 22 -2.64 8.07 9.00
CA ALA A 22 -2.76 6.68 8.58
C ALA A 22 -3.58 5.83 9.58
N VAL A 23 -3.44 6.08 10.88
CA VAL A 23 -4.20 5.36 11.92
C VAL A 23 -5.70 5.72 11.85
N ALA A 24 -6.01 7.00 11.62
CA ALA A 24 -7.39 7.49 11.54
C ALA A 24 -8.22 6.87 10.39
N GLN A 25 -7.59 6.45 9.29
CA GLN A 25 -8.30 5.81 8.18
C GLN A 25 -8.80 4.39 8.51
N ASN A 26 -8.07 3.64 9.34
CA ASN A 26 -8.49 2.30 9.74
C ASN A 26 -9.66 2.34 10.73
N ASP A 27 -9.66 3.32 11.64
CA ASP A 27 -10.75 3.52 12.60
C ASP A 27 -12.07 3.84 11.92
N LYS A 28 -12.04 4.61 10.82
CA LYS A 28 -13.26 4.95 10.07
C LYS A 28 -13.92 3.74 9.42
N GLN A 29 -13.14 2.80 8.88
CA GLN A 29 -13.69 1.58 8.30
C GLN A 29 -14.34 0.70 9.37
N ALA A 30 -13.62 0.48 10.48
CA ALA A 30 -14.11 -0.34 11.60
C ALA A 30 -15.40 0.24 12.20
N GLU A 31 -15.49 1.57 12.31
CA GLU A 31 -16.68 2.26 12.79
C GLU A 31 -17.87 2.07 11.84
N LEU A 32 -17.68 2.26 10.54
CA LEU A 32 -18.74 2.03 9.56
C LEU A 32 -19.22 0.56 9.55
N GLU A 33 -18.31 -0.40 9.74
CA GLU A 33 -18.67 -1.82 9.87
C GLU A 33 -19.45 -2.13 11.15
N ARG A 34 -19.12 -1.49 12.27
CA ARG A 34 -19.91 -1.60 13.51
C ARG A 34 -21.31 -1.03 13.32
N GLN A 35 -21.42 0.17 12.73
CA GLN A 35 -22.69 0.81 12.45
C GLN A 35 -23.56 -0.03 11.50
N ARG A 36 -22.98 -0.61 10.44
CA ARG A 36 -23.67 -1.52 9.53
C ARG A 36 -24.21 -2.75 10.28
N ARG A 37 -23.39 -3.39 11.12
CA ARG A 37 -23.80 -4.57 11.90
C ARG A 37 -24.93 -4.25 12.88
N ALA A 38 -24.83 -3.12 13.58
CA ALA A 38 -25.86 -2.65 14.49
C ALA A 38 -27.20 -2.42 13.77
N LEU A 39 -27.18 -1.74 12.62
CA LEU A 39 -28.39 -1.50 11.81
C LEU A 39 -28.99 -2.81 11.27
N MET A 40 -28.17 -3.77 10.84
CA MET A 40 -28.64 -5.08 10.41
C MET A 40 -29.32 -5.85 11.56
N SER A 41 -28.74 -5.82 12.76
CA SER A 41 -29.33 -6.42 13.96
C SER A 41 -30.68 -5.79 14.30
N GLN A 42 -30.78 -4.46 14.22
CA GLN A 42 -32.05 -3.74 14.45
C GLN A 42 -33.11 -4.12 13.42
N ILE A 43 -32.75 -4.28 12.14
CA ILE A 43 -33.68 -4.73 11.09
C ILE A 43 -34.19 -6.14 11.39
N GLU A 44 -33.33 -7.03 11.88
CA GLU A 44 -33.71 -8.39 12.24
C GLU A 44 -34.67 -8.41 13.44
N GLU A 45 -34.39 -7.62 14.48
CA GLU A 45 -35.24 -7.49 15.66
C GLU A 45 -36.62 -6.91 15.30
N LEU A 46 -36.67 -5.84 14.50
CA LEU A 46 -37.91 -5.25 13.97
C LEU A 46 -38.71 -6.24 13.11
N SER A 47 -38.03 -7.17 12.43
CA SER A 47 -38.68 -8.22 11.63
C SER A 47 -39.29 -9.30 12.52
N LYS A 48 -38.60 -9.69 13.61
CA LYS A 48 -39.10 -10.63 14.63
C LYS A 48 -40.30 -10.05 15.38
N LEU A 49 -40.20 -8.79 15.81
CA LEU A 49 -41.28 -8.08 16.52
C LEU A 49 -42.55 -7.97 15.66
N ARG A 50 -42.41 -7.69 14.35
CA ARG A 50 -43.55 -7.71 13.43
C ARG A 50 -44.25 -9.07 13.38
N GLN A 51 -43.48 -10.17 13.40
CA GLN A 51 -44.05 -11.51 13.30
C GLN A 51 -44.78 -11.94 14.57
N SER A 52 -44.36 -11.49 15.75
CA SER A 52 -45.11 -11.67 17.00
C SER A 52 -46.35 -10.78 17.04
N ASN A 53 -46.24 -9.53 16.58
CA ASN A 53 -47.31 -8.55 16.53
C ASN A 53 -48.42 -8.93 15.53
N LYS A 54 -48.10 -9.59 14.40
CA LYS A 54 -49.11 -10.07 13.44
C LYS A 54 -50.12 -11.07 14.03
N LYS A 55 -49.81 -11.68 15.19
CA LYS A 55 -50.67 -12.63 15.91
C LYS A 55 -51.56 -11.96 16.97
N LYS A 56 -51.34 -10.67 17.27
CA LYS A 56 -52.15 -9.87 18.19
C LYS A 56 -52.85 -8.80 17.36
N GLU A 57 -54.15 -8.56 17.54
CA GLU A 57 -54.80 -7.40 16.90
C GLU A 57 -54.14 -6.12 17.41
N ILE A 58 -53.54 -5.33 16.51
CA ILE A 58 -52.80 -4.11 16.85
C ILE A 58 -53.31 -2.96 15.99
N ASN A 59 -53.49 -1.81 16.65
CA ASN A 59 -53.95 -0.54 16.07
C ASN A 59 -53.13 -0.15 14.81
N VAL A 60 -53.83 0.26 13.75
CA VAL A 60 -53.28 0.73 12.47
C VAL A 60 -52.24 1.85 12.66
N LEU A 61 -52.44 2.75 13.64
CA LEU A 61 -51.49 3.83 13.93
C LEU A 61 -50.10 3.29 14.33
N SER A 62 -50.06 2.24 15.16
CA SER A 62 -48.80 1.61 15.59
C SER A 62 -48.09 0.89 14.44
N GLN A 63 -48.84 0.34 13.49
CA GLN A 63 -48.26 -0.28 12.28
C GLN A 63 -47.60 0.76 11.37
N VAL A 64 -48.19 1.96 11.27
CA VAL A 64 -47.62 3.08 10.51
C VAL A 64 -46.33 3.58 11.15
N GLU A 65 -46.29 3.70 12.49
CA GLU A 65 -45.08 4.08 13.23
C GLU A 65 -43.93 3.06 13.07
N ASP A 66 -44.24 1.75 13.16
CA ASP A 66 -43.26 0.67 12.94
C ASP A 66 -42.71 0.68 11.49
N LEU A 67 -43.57 0.93 10.50
CA LEU A 67 -43.15 1.05 9.11
C LEU A 67 -42.25 2.28 8.89
N ALA A 68 -42.59 3.42 9.47
CA ALA A 68 -41.76 4.63 9.41
C ALA A 68 -40.38 4.40 10.05
N SER A 69 -40.34 3.71 11.20
CA SER A 69 -39.08 3.31 11.86
C SER A 69 -38.23 2.40 10.96
N LYS A 70 -38.84 1.41 10.30
CA LYS A 70 -38.15 0.54 9.32
C LYS A 70 -37.58 1.29 8.13
N ILE A 71 -38.35 2.23 7.58
CA ILE A 71 -37.89 3.08 6.46
C ILE A 71 -36.65 3.85 6.90
N LYS A 72 -36.71 4.53 8.06
CA LYS A 72 -35.58 5.28 8.62
C LYS A 72 -34.34 4.41 8.83
N THR A 73 -34.49 3.20 9.38
CA THR A 73 -33.37 2.27 9.60
C THR A 73 -32.76 1.81 8.28
N ARG A 74 -33.58 1.56 7.25
CA ARG A 74 -33.09 1.22 5.90
C ARG A 74 -32.38 2.38 5.23
N GLU A 75 -32.90 3.60 5.34
CA GLU A 75 -32.23 4.81 4.84
C GLU A 75 -30.86 5.03 5.51
N ASN A 76 -30.77 4.80 6.82
CA ASN A 76 -29.50 4.86 7.55
C ASN A 76 -28.52 3.78 7.08
N LEU A 77 -29.00 2.56 6.83
CA LEU A 77 -28.17 1.49 6.29
C LEU A 77 -27.63 1.86 4.90
N ILE A 78 -28.48 2.38 4.01
CA ILE A 78 -28.08 2.85 2.68
C ILE A 78 -27.00 3.94 2.80
N ARG A 79 -27.17 4.91 3.72
CA ARG A 79 -26.20 5.99 3.95
C ARG A 79 -24.83 5.45 4.40
N VAL A 80 -24.82 4.51 5.35
CA VAL A 80 -23.58 3.86 5.82
C VAL A 80 -22.93 3.05 4.71
N THR A 81 -23.72 2.28 3.95
CA THR A 81 -23.22 1.49 2.81
C THR A 81 -22.63 2.38 1.71
N ASN A 82 -23.27 3.50 1.36
CA ASN A 82 -22.71 4.46 0.41
C ASN A 82 -21.41 5.07 0.92
N SER A 83 -21.31 5.35 2.22
CA SER A 83 -20.07 5.84 2.83
C SER A 83 -18.95 4.79 2.77
N GLN A 84 -19.27 3.51 3.00
CA GLN A 84 -18.33 2.40 2.83
C GLN A 84 -17.89 2.23 1.37
N ALA A 85 -18.81 2.33 0.41
CA ALA A 85 -18.51 2.25 -1.01
C ALA A 85 -17.58 3.39 -1.47
N ASN A 86 -17.83 4.62 -1.00
CA ASN A 86 -16.96 5.76 -1.28
C ASN A 86 -15.55 5.57 -0.69
N LEU A 87 -15.46 5.10 0.56
CA LEU A 87 -14.16 4.81 1.19
C LEU A 87 -13.40 3.71 0.44
N LEU A 88 -14.09 2.64 0.03
CA LEU A 88 -13.49 1.56 -0.75
C LEU A 88 -13.00 2.06 -2.12
N THR A 89 -13.80 2.90 -2.79
CA THR A 89 -13.42 3.52 -4.07
C THR A 89 -12.16 4.37 -3.93
N GLN A 90 -12.03 5.15 -2.85
CA GLN A 90 -10.82 5.91 -2.56
C GLN A 90 -9.59 5.00 -2.35
N LYS A 91 -9.74 3.91 -1.59
CA LYS A 91 -8.66 2.92 -1.37
C LYS A 91 -8.24 2.23 -2.66
N ILE A 92 -9.19 1.84 -3.51
CA ILE A 92 -8.92 1.26 -4.83
C ILE A 92 -8.10 2.23 -5.68
N ASN A 93 -8.49 3.51 -5.75
CA ASN A 93 -7.76 4.51 -6.53
C ASN A 93 -6.33 4.73 -6.00
N GLN A 94 -6.14 4.74 -4.67
CA GLN A 94 -4.82 4.81 -4.05
C GLN A 94 -3.96 3.60 -4.44
N ASN A 95 -4.52 2.39 -4.38
CA ASN A 95 -3.82 1.15 -4.78
C ASN A 95 -3.46 1.15 -6.26
N ILE A 96 -4.36 1.59 -7.15
CA ILE A 96 -4.08 1.71 -8.60
C ILE A 96 -2.90 2.64 -8.85
N ASN A 97 -2.89 3.81 -8.20
CA ASN A 97 -1.77 4.75 -8.31
C ASN A 97 -0.46 4.12 -7.82
N LYS A 98 -0.51 3.42 -6.68
CA LYS A 98 0.68 2.74 -6.14
C LYS A 98 1.19 1.63 -7.05
N ILE A 99 0.30 0.85 -7.65
CA ILE A 99 0.63 -0.19 -8.64
C ILE A 99 1.32 0.45 -9.85
N SER A 100 0.82 1.58 -10.34
CA SER A 100 1.40 2.32 -11.47
C SER A 100 2.83 2.78 -11.14
N GLU A 101 3.04 3.41 -9.99
CA GLU A 101 4.37 3.82 -9.51
C GLU A 101 5.33 2.63 -9.43
N LEU A 102 4.92 1.53 -8.77
CA LEU A 102 5.76 0.35 -8.59
C LEU A 102 6.13 -0.30 -9.93
N ARG A 103 5.20 -0.32 -10.90
CA ARG A 103 5.48 -0.81 -12.26
C ARG A 103 6.50 0.07 -12.98
N ALA A 104 6.38 1.39 -12.88
CA ALA A 104 7.33 2.32 -13.47
C ALA A 104 8.74 2.18 -12.85
N GLU A 105 8.82 2.12 -11.51
CA GLU A 105 10.08 1.87 -10.80
C GLU A 105 10.71 0.54 -11.21
N LEU A 106 9.91 -0.53 -11.28
CA LEU A 106 10.38 -1.86 -11.66
C LEU A 106 10.86 -1.90 -13.11
N SER A 107 10.18 -1.20 -14.03
CA SER A 107 10.60 -1.06 -15.43
C SER A 107 11.97 -0.41 -15.51
N LYS A 108 12.15 0.73 -14.82
CA LYS A 108 13.43 1.44 -14.79
C LYS A 108 14.55 0.60 -14.19
N LEU A 109 14.30 -0.07 -13.06
CA LEU A 109 15.30 -0.95 -12.43
C LEU A 109 15.72 -2.10 -13.35
N LYS A 110 14.78 -2.68 -14.09
CA LYS A 110 15.07 -3.74 -15.06
C LYS A 110 15.88 -3.22 -16.24
N GLU A 111 15.57 -2.03 -16.75
CA GLU A 111 16.31 -1.37 -17.81
C GLU A 111 17.75 -1.06 -17.39
N ASP A 112 17.93 -0.44 -16.23
CA ASP A 112 19.25 -0.12 -15.65
C ASP A 112 20.09 -1.40 -15.45
N TYR A 113 19.46 -2.46 -14.94
CA TYR A 113 20.11 -3.76 -14.76
C TYR A 113 20.49 -4.39 -16.11
N ALA A 114 19.60 -4.36 -17.11
CA ALA A 114 19.88 -4.87 -18.45
C ALA A 114 21.04 -4.12 -19.12
N ALA A 115 21.06 -2.79 -19.04
CA ALA A 115 22.15 -1.96 -19.53
C ALA A 115 23.48 -2.30 -18.86
N MET A 116 23.46 -2.52 -17.54
CA MET A 116 24.64 -2.96 -16.80
C MET A 116 25.14 -4.34 -17.24
N VAL A 117 24.24 -5.31 -17.45
CA VAL A 117 24.59 -6.64 -17.93
C VAL A 117 25.19 -6.56 -19.34
N GLN A 118 24.58 -5.79 -20.24
CA GLN A 118 25.09 -5.60 -21.60
C GLN A 118 26.48 -4.95 -21.59
N LYS A 119 26.68 -3.89 -20.80
CA LYS A 119 27.98 -3.22 -20.63
C LYS A 119 29.03 -4.17 -20.07
N SER A 120 28.65 -4.96 -19.06
CA SER A 120 29.53 -5.98 -18.46
C SER A 120 29.96 -7.02 -19.50
N TYR A 121 29.03 -7.48 -20.34
CA TYR A 121 29.31 -8.45 -21.41
C TYR A 121 30.26 -7.88 -22.46
N LYS A 122 29.98 -6.67 -22.97
CA LYS A 122 30.86 -5.96 -23.93
C LYS A 122 32.28 -5.76 -23.37
N SER A 123 32.41 -5.38 -22.10
CA SER A 123 33.71 -5.22 -21.43
C SER A 123 34.44 -6.54 -21.11
N LYS A 124 33.74 -7.68 -21.08
CA LYS A 124 34.34 -8.99 -20.81
C LYS A 124 35.21 -9.45 -21.98
N SER A 125 34.86 -9.04 -23.19
CA SER A 125 35.62 -9.34 -24.42
C SER A 125 36.94 -8.56 -24.51
N SER A 126 37.07 -7.41 -23.83
CA SER A 126 38.22 -6.51 -24.01
C SER A 126 39.33 -6.70 -22.99
N GLN A 127 39.08 -7.27 -21.80
CA GLN A 127 40.12 -7.64 -20.84
C GLN A 127 39.55 -8.66 -19.82
N SER A 128 40.12 -9.86 -19.74
CA SER A 128 39.76 -10.82 -18.67
C SER A 128 39.92 -10.14 -17.30
N ARG A 129 38.99 -10.40 -16.36
CA ARG A 129 39.07 -9.87 -14.98
C ARG A 129 40.42 -10.18 -14.31
N ILE A 130 40.98 -11.35 -14.61
CA ILE A 130 42.31 -11.75 -14.13
C ILE A 130 43.37 -10.87 -14.78
N MET A 131 43.32 -10.69 -16.10
CA MET A 131 44.25 -9.82 -16.83
C MET A 131 44.16 -8.35 -16.37
N PHE A 132 42.98 -7.84 -16.03
CA PHE A 132 42.80 -6.51 -15.44
C PHE A 132 43.49 -6.36 -14.08
N LEU A 133 43.52 -7.41 -13.27
CA LEU A 133 44.26 -7.40 -12.00
C LEU A 133 45.77 -7.57 -12.21
N LEU A 134 46.18 -8.48 -13.10
CA LEU A 134 47.58 -8.79 -13.38
C LEU A 134 48.32 -7.69 -14.16
N SER A 135 47.61 -6.87 -14.93
CA SER A 135 48.15 -5.66 -15.61
C SER A 135 48.29 -4.46 -14.67
N SER A 136 48.46 -4.68 -13.38
CA SER A 136 48.69 -3.60 -12.41
C SER A 136 50.18 -3.35 -12.26
N GLU A 137 50.58 -2.08 -12.27
CA GLU A 137 51.97 -1.61 -12.11
C GLU A 137 52.48 -1.77 -10.67
N SER A 138 51.57 -1.89 -9.69
CA SER A 138 51.93 -2.09 -8.27
C SER A 138 50.87 -2.87 -7.49
N PHE A 139 51.28 -3.45 -6.36
CA PHE A 139 50.38 -4.14 -5.43
C PHE A 139 49.25 -3.24 -4.90
N LEU A 140 49.55 -1.98 -4.59
CA LEU A 140 48.54 -1.01 -4.14
C LEU A 140 47.49 -0.75 -5.23
N GLN A 141 47.90 -0.67 -6.50
CA GLN A 141 46.97 -0.51 -7.62
C GLN A 141 46.09 -1.75 -7.80
N ALA A 142 46.68 -2.95 -7.74
CA ALA A 142 45.95 -4.21 -7.78
C ALA A 142 44.91 -4.30 -6.66
N TYR A 143 45.28 -3.94 -5.42
CA TYR A 143 44.39 -3.90 -4.27
C TYR A 143 43.18 -2.97 -4.50
N LYS A 144 43.41 -1.74 -5.01
CA LYS A 144 42.32 -0.81 -5.36
C LYS A 144 41.39 -1.37 -6.44
N ARG A 145 41.94 -2.03 -7.48
CA ARG A 145 41.15 -2.69 -8.53
C ARG A 145 40.30 -3.83 -7.98
N VAL A 146 40.82 -4.64 -7.05
CA VAL A 146 40.04 -5.67 -6.34
C VAL A 146 38.89 -5.05 -5.54
N GLN A 147 39.15 -3.98 -4.79
CA GLN A 147 38.11 -3.28 -4.03
C GLN A 147 37.01 -2.72 -4.94
N TYR A 148 37.37 -2.13 -6.07
CA TYR A 148 36.40 -1.66 -7.07
C TYR A 148 35.55 -2.80 -7.62
N MET A 149 36.15 -3.95 -7.97
CA MET A 149 35.41 -5.12 -8.45
C MET A 149 34.43 -5.66 -7.40
N LYS A 150 34.81 -5.63 -6.11
CA LYS A 150 33.93 -5.98 -4.99
C LYS A 150 32.75 -5.02 -4.89
N GLN A 151 32.99 -3.71 -4.94
CA GLN A 151 31.92 -2.70 -4.93
C GLN A 151 30.95 -2.88 -6.10
N TYR A 152 31.47 -3.11 -7.30
CA TYR A 152 30.65 -3.38 -8.49
C TYR A 152 29.79 -4.63 -8.34
N SER A 153 30.36 -5.72 -7.80
CA SER A 153 29.63 -6.97 -7.55
C SER A 153 28.54 -6.79 -6.49
N ASN A 154 28.81 -6.01 -5.44
CA ASN A 154 27.84 -5.67 -4.42
C ASN A 154 26.70 -4.81 -4.98
N TYR A 155 27.00 -3.82 -5.83
CA TYR A 155 25.99 -2.97 -6.47
C TYR A 155 25.07 -3.80 -7.37
N ARG A 156 25.63 -4.71 -8.17
CA ARG A 156 24.87 -5.69 -8.96
C ARG A 156 23.92 -6.53 -8.13
N LYS A 157 24.41 -7.08 -7.01
CA LYS A 157 23.60 -7.88 -6.09
C LYS A 157 22.44 -7.04 -5.54
N LYS A 158 22.73 -5.82 -5.07
CA LYS A 158 21.74 -4.89 -4.54
C LYS A 158 20.65 -4.57 -5.57
N GLN A 159 20.99 -4.33 -6.83
CA GLN A 159 19.98 -4.10 -7.87
C GLN A 159 19.07 -5.32 -8.09
N GLY A 160 19.62 -6.54 -8.08
CA GLY A 160 18.83 -7.77 -8.16
C GLY A 160 17.88 -7.93 -6.97
N ASP A 161 18.39 -7.66 -5.76
CA ASP A 161 17.58 -7.70 -4.54
C ASP A 161 16.45 -6.66 -4.58
N GLN A 162 16.72 -5.44 -5.06
CA GLN A 162 15.72 -4.40 -5.25
C GLN A 162 14.64 -4.78 -6.25
N ILE A 163 15.00 -5.40 -7.39
CA ILE A 163 14.03 -5.91 -8.37
C ILE A 163 13.13 -6.96 -7.71
N LYS A 164 13.69 -7.88 -6.93
CA LYS A 164 12.94 -8.92 -6.22
C LYS A 164 11.97 -8.29 -5.20
N GLU A 165 12.47 -7.41 -4.35
CA GLU A 165 11.67 -6.71 -3.33
C GLU A 165 10.50 -5.94 -3.96
N ARG A 166 10.76 -5.14 -5.00
CA ARG A 166 9.71 -4.36 -5.70
C ARG A 166 8.70 -5.27 -6.40
N THR A 167 9.13 -6.42 -6.91
CA THR A 167 8.23 -7.40 -7.52
C THR A 167 7.32 -8.03 -6.47
N THR A 168 7.86 -8.43 -5.30
CA THR A 168 7.06 -8.96 -4.19
C THR A 168 6.07 -7.90 -3.67
N LEU A 169 6.52 -6.67 -3.47
CA LEU A 169 5.64 -5.58 -3.02
C LEU A 169 4.50 -5.30 -4.02
N LEU A 170 4.79 -5.34 -5.32
CA LEU A 170 3.77 -5.22 -6.36
C LEU A 170 2.76 -6.37 -6.31
N GLN A 171 3.22 -7.61 -6.10
CA GLN A 171 2.34 -8.78 -5.95
C GLN A 171 1.44 -8.65 -4.72
N GLU A 172 2.00 -8.27 -3.57
CA GLU A 172 1.24 -8.06 -2.33
C GLU A 172 0.22 -6.91 -2.45
N THR A 173 0.58 -5.83 -3.13
CA THR A 173 -0.34 -4.70 -3.36
C THR A 173 -1.49 -5.10 -4.30
N ASN A 174 -1.25 -6.02 -5.23
CA ASN A 174 -2.29 -6.56 -6.10
C ASN A 174 -3.25 -7.53 -5.39
N THR A 175 -2.77 -8.24 -4.37
CA THR A 175 -3.59 -9.23 -3.63
C THR A 175 -4.34 -8.61 -2.46
N LYS A 176 -3.83 -7.52 -1.87
CA LYS A 176 -4.53 -6.74 -0.84
C LYS A 176 -5.51 -5.76 -1.49
N LEU A 177 -6.77 -6.18 -1.59
CA LEU A 177 -7.93 -5.31 -1.76
C LEU A 177 -8.36 -4.72 -0.41
#